data_AF-A0A3D5D091-F1
#
_entry.id   AF-A0A3D5D091-F1
#
_cell.length_a   1.000
_cell.length_b   1.000
_cell.length_c   1.000
_cell.angle_alpha   90.00
_cell.angle_beta   90.00
_cell.angle_gamma   90.00
#
_symmetry.space_group_name_H-M   'P 1'
#
loop_
_entity.id
_entity.type
_entity.pdbx_description
1 polymer ?
#
loop_
_entity_poly.entity_id
_entity_poly.type
_entity_poly.pdbx_seq_one_letter_code
_entity_poly.pdbx_strand_id
1 'polypeptide(L)'
;MKSLPLLITTILLSSLVTTAHAAEAYLGQFLYQYDGGSVYRVTVKEAKSMSWLCIKGDEKGAHGVETPERFAVADKVYFATWVEKTGINVTQVINLNTMKVYSTIIDGKQRYVISGNIVREK
;
A
#
# COMPACT_ATOMS: atom_id res chain seq x y z
N MET A 1 -16.48 63.13 22.24
CA MET A 1 -16.74 62.22 21.12
C MET A 1 -16.18 60.85 21.49
N LYS A 2 -17.03 59.82 21.67
CA LYS A 2 -16.61 58.48 22.08
C LYS A 2 -16.28 57.66 20.83
N SER A 3 -15.02 57.27 20.65
CA SER A 3 -14.60 56.36 19.58
C SER A 3 -14.77 54.91 20.06
N LEU A 4 -15.58 54.14 19.35
CA LEU A 4 -15.78 52.70 19.54
C LEU A 4 -14.57 51.95 18.94
N PRO A 5 -13.91 51.01 19.64
CA PRO A 5 -12.87 50.21 19.01
C PRO A 5 -13.50 49.11 18.17
N LEU A 6 -13.02 49.02 16.93
CA LEU A 6 -13.32 48.00 15.93
C LEU A 6 -12.80 46.64 16.43
N LEU A 7 -13.71 45.71 16.72
CA LEU A 7 -13.35 44.30 16.99
C LEU A 7 -12.95 43.64 15.66
N ILE A 8 -11.65 43.45 15.46
CA ILE A 8 -11.12 42.61 14.38
C ILE A 8 -11.24 41.17 14.84
N THR A 9 -12.25 40.47 14.33
CA THR A 9 -12.41 39.02 14.53
C THR A 9 -11.39 38.30 13.67
N THR A 10 -10.23 37.98 14.23
CA THR A 10 -9.22 37.16 13.56
C THR A 10 -9.73 35.73 13.49
N ILE A 11 -10.24 35.31 12.32
CA ILE A 11 -10.53 33.91 12.04
C ILE A 11 -9.17 33.20 11.93
N LEU A 12 -8.78 32.48 12.99
CA LEU A 12 -7.69 31.51 12.90
C LEU A 12 -8.14 30.39 11.96
N LEU A 13 -7.65 30.42 10.72
CA LEU A 13 -7.69 29.27 9.84
C LEU A 13 -6.66 28.26 10.38
N SER A 14 -7.08 27.41 11.32
CA SER A 14 -6.28 26.29 11.78
C SER A 14 -6.09 25.35 10.60
N SER A 15 -4.89 25.41 10.01
CA SER A 15 -4.44 24.47 8.99
C SER A 15 -4.66 23.06 9.52
N LEU A 16 -5.61 22.32 8.94
CA LEU A 16 -5.61 20.87 9.05
C LEU A 16 -4.33 20.39 8.36
N VAL A 17 -3.26 20.27 9.14
CA VAL A 17 -2.21 19.33 8.80
C VAL A 17 -2.85 17.98 9.05
N THR A 18 -3.54 17.45 8.03
CA THR A 18 -3.79 16.03 7.96
C THR A 18 -2.41 15.41 7.88
N THR A 19 -1.86 15.06 9.04
CA THR A 19 -0.76 14.12 9.10
C THR A 19 -1.30 12.88 8.41
N ALA A 20 -0.87 12.65 7.16
CA ALA A 20 -0.95 11.34 6.55
C ALA A 20 -0.32 10.42 7.59
N HIS A 21 -1.18 9.71 8.33
CA HIS A 21 -0.75 8.85 9.42
C HIS A 21 0.28 7.92 8.79
N ALA A 22 1.52 7.93 9.31
CA ALA A 22 2.53 7.00 8.86
C ALA A 22 1.89 5.62 8.97
N ALA A 23 1.58 5.05 7.81
CA ALA A 23 0.64 3.97 7.73
C ALA A 23 1.12 2.79 8.56
N GLU A 24 0.23 2.26 9.40
CA GLU A 24 0.48 0.94 9.97
C GLU A 24 0.66 -0.02 8.80
N ALA A 25 1.89 -0.51 8.64
CA ALA A 25 2.16 -1.61 7.74
C ALA A 25 1.97 -2.90 8.52
N TYR A 26 1.34 -3.88 7.87
CA TYR A 26 1.39 -5.25 8.34
C TYR A 26 2.82 -5.76 8.23
N LEU A 27 3.55 -5.78 9.35
CA LEU A 27 4.92 -6.28 9.37
C LEU A 27 4.95 -7.80 9.24
N GLY A 28 6.02 -8.30 8.62
CA GLY A 28 6.32 -9.72 8.53
C GLY A 28 6.59 -10.21 7.11
N GLN A 29 6.63 -11.52 6.97
CA GLN A 29 6.84 -12.22 5.71
C GLN A 29 5.58 -12.98 5.31
N PHE A 30 5.27 -12.94 4.02
CA PHE A 30 4.03 -13.47 3.47
C PHE A 30 4.30 -14.17 2.14
N LEU A 31 3.51 -15.20 1.83
CA LEU A 31 3.36 -15.72 0.49
C LEU A 31 2.06 -15.22 -0.11
N TYR A 32 2.15 -14.51 -1.23
CA TYR A 32 1.01 -14.14 -2.06
C TYR A 32 0.89 -15.18 -3.16
N GLN A 33 -0.11 -16.03 -3.05
CA GLN A 33 -0.40 -17.13 -3.96
C GLN A 33 -1.54 -16.70 -4.88
N TYR A 34 -1.22 -16.14 -6.05
CA TYR A 34 -2.22 -15.67 -7.00
C TYR A 34 -2.92 -16.82 -7.71
N ASP A 35 -4.19 -16.61 -8.06
CA ASP A 35 -5.04 -17.64 -8.71
C ASP A 35 -4.49 -18.07 -10.09
N GLY A 36 -3.68 -17.22 -10.74
CA GLY A 36 -2.93 -17.54 -11.97
C GLY A 36 -1.72 -18.46 -11.77
N GLY A 37 -1.42 -18.88 -10.54
CA GLY A 37 -0.37 -19.86 -10.23
C GLY A 37 0.97 -19.27 -9.80
N SER A 38 1.20 -17.98 -10.01
CA SER A 38 2.39 -17.28 -9.52
C SER A 38 2.36 -17.11 -8.00
N VAL A 39 3.51 -17.31 -7.35
CA VAL A 39 3.67 -17.16 -5.91
C VAL A 39 4.83 -16.23 -5.62
N TYR A 40 4.54 -15.20 -4.83
CA TYR A 40 5.50 -14.19 -4.42
C TYR A 40 5.73 -14.27 -2.91
N ARG A 41 6.99 -14.36 -2.48
CA ARG A 41 7.38 -14.08 -1.11
C ARG A 41 7.54 -12.58 -0.95
N VAL A 42 6.77 -11.99 -0.06
CA VAL A 42 6.74 -10.55 0.22
C VAL A 42 7.17 -10.34 1.67
N THR A 43 8.19 -9.52 1.89
CA THR A 43 8.70 -9.17 3.22
C THR A 43 8.51 -7.68 3.46
N VAL A 44 7.74 -7.34 4.49
CA VAL A 44 7.49 -5.97 4.92
C VAL A 44 8.19 -5.76 6.26
N LYS A 45 9.34 -5.06 6.21
CA LYS A 45 10.16 -4.78 7.40
C LYS A 45 9.73 -3.52 8.13
N GLU A 46 9.20 -2.55 7.38
CA GLU A 46 8.78 -1.25 7.89
C GLU A 46 7.74 -0.62 6.95
N ALA A 47 7.16 0.50 7.38
CA ALA A 47 6.04 1.15 6.68
C ALA A 47 6.36 1.53 5.23
N LYS A 48 7.60 1.95 4.95
CA LYS A 48 8.02 2.50 3.64
C LYS A 48 8.84 1.55 2.79
N SER A 49 9.07 0.31 3.23
CA SER A 49 9.90 -0.66 2.49
C SER A 49 9.19 -1.99 2.34
N MET A 50 9.38 -2.64 1.19
CA MET A 50 9.07 -4.05 1.00
C MET A 50 10.02 -4.66 -0.01
N SER A 51 10.42 -5.90 0.24
CA SER A 51 11.02 -6.75 -0.79
C SER A 51 10.04 -7.82 -1.25
N TRP A 52 10.10 -8.16 -2.53
CA TRP A 52 9.36 -9.29 -3.09
C TRP A 52 10.30 -10.21 -3.88
N LEU A 53 9.98 -11.50 -3.91
CA LEU A 53 10.67 -12.53 -4.69
C LEU A 53 9.61 -13.46 -5.29
N CYS A 54 9.59 -13.60 -6.60
CA CYS A 54 8.79 -14.61 -7.28
C CYS A 54 9.41 -15.99 -7.06
N ILE A 55 8.75 -16.87 -6.30
CA ILE A 55 9.25 -18.21 -5.97
C ILE A 55 8.64 -19.30 -6.88
N LYS A 56 7.55 -18.99 -7.57
CA LYS A 56 6.85 -19.85 -8.53
C LYS A 56 6.10 -19.00 -9.57
N GLY A 57 6.01 -19.47 -10.80
CA GLY A 57 5.36 -18.78 -11.92
C GLY A 57 6.36 -18.50 -13.03
N ASP A 58 5.90 -17.85 -14.09
CA ASP A 58 6.72 -17.55 -15.28
C ASP A 58 7.90 -16.62 -14.95
N GLU A 59 7.75 -15.79 -13.93
CA GLU A 59 8.76 -14.82 -13.48
C GLU A 59 9.63 -15.36 -12.33
N LYS A 60 9.66 -16.68 -12.10
CA LYS A 60 10.41 -17.28 -10.98
C LYS A 60 11.86 -16.80 -10.93
N GLY A 61 12.28 -16.30 -9.78
CA GLY A 61 13.61 -15.72 -9.54
C GLY A 61 13.66 -14.19 -9.65
N ALA A 62 12.66 -13.56 -10.28
CA ALA A 62 12.51 -12.12 -10.28
C ALA A 62 12.28 -11.60 -8.85
N HIS A 63 12.86 -10.46 -8.53
CA HIS A 63 12.77 -9.84 -7.21
C HIS A 63 12.91 -8.33 -7.32
N GLY A 64 12.44 -7.64 -6.29
CA GLY A 64 12.53 -6.20 -6.17
C GLY A 64 12.49 -5.73 -4.74
N VAL A 65 12.90 -4.49 -4.54
CA VAL A 65 12.74 -3.75 -3.29
C VAL A 65 12.06 -2.45 -3.64
N GLU A 66 10.89 -2.23 -3.07
CA GLU A 66 9.99 -1.14 -3.41
C GLU A 66 9.76 -0.22 -2.21
N THR A 67 9.32 0.99 -2.52
CA THR A 67 8.93 2.01 -1.54
C THR A 67 7.44 2.37 -1.70
N PRO A 68 6.52 1.45 -1.38
CA PRO A 68 5.10 1.68 -1.60
C PRO A 68 4.53 2.70 -0.62
N GLU A 69 3.61 3.51 -1.15
CA GLU A 69 2.65 4.23 -0.32
C GLU A 69 1.64 3.23 0.22
N ARG A 70 1.35 3.29 1.52
CA ARG A 70 0.45 2.38 2.21
C ARG A 70 -0.48 3.15 3.13
N PHE A 71 -1.63 2.57 3.47
CA PHE A 71 -2.48 3.00 4.56
C PHE A 71 -3.50 1.91 4.92
N ALA A 72 -3.92 1.90 6.19
CA ALA A 72 -5.05 1.08 6.61
C ALA A 72 -6.35 1.70 6.10
N VAL A 73 -7.22 0.87 5.53
CA VAL A 73 -8.56 1.28 5.05
C VAL A 73 -9.69 0.74 5.93
N ALA A 74 -9.41 -0.30 6.71
CA ALA A 74 -10.25 -0.84 7.77
C ALA A 74 -9.37 -1.67 8.73
N ASP A 75 -9.94 -2.18 9.83
CA ASP A 75 -9.22 -3.10 10.72
C ASP A 75 -8.62 -4.27 9.92
N LYS A 76 -7.29 -4.41 9.96
CA LYS A 76 -6.52 -5.43 9.25
C LYS A 76 -6.73 -5.48 7.72
N VAL A 77 -7.18 -4.38 7.12
CA VAL A 77 -7.27 -4.21 5.67
C VAL A 77 -6.42 -3.02 5.25
N TYR A 78 -5.51 -3.24 4.32
CA TYR A 78 -4.52 -2.26 3.90
C TYR A 78 -4.59 -2.02 2.40
N PHE A 79 -4.38 -0.78 1.99
CA PHE A 79 -4.08 -0.42 0.62
C PHE A 79 -2.58 -0.19 0.47
N ALA A 80 -2.00 -0.64 -0.64
CA ALA A 80 -0.62 -0.37 -1.01
C ALA A 80 -0.52 -0.02 -2.49
N THR A 81 0.35 0.93 -2.85
CA THR A 81 0.63 1.25 -4.25
C THR A 81 2.06 1.70 -4.47
N TRP A 82 2.63 1.31 -5.60
CA TRP A 82 3.96 1.73 -6.03
C TRP A 82 4.08 1.67 -7.56
N VAL A 83 5.16 2.26 -8.06
CA VAL A 83 5.61 2.10 -9.44
C VAL A 83 6.96 1.39 -9.39
N GLU A 84 7.05 0.24 -10.05
CA GLU A 84 8.32 -0.48 -10.17
C GLU A 84 9.28 0.29 -11.08
N LYS A 85 10.58 0.03 -10.98
CA LYS A 85 11.61 0.67 -11.82
C LYS A 85 11.37 0.48 -13.32
N THR A 86 10.70 -0.59 -13.71
CA THR A 86 10.29 -0.93 -15.08
C THR A 86 9.15 -0.06 -15.61
N GLY A 87 8.49 0.72 -14.76
CA GLY A 87 7.32 1.52 -15.10
C GLY A 87 5.98 0.78 -14.88
N ILE A 88 6.02 -0.46 -14.37
CA ILE A 88 4.82 -1.21 -13.99
C ILE A 88 4.19 -0.55 -12.77
N ASN A 89 2.90 -0.23 -12.86
CA ASN A 89 2.16 0.35 -11.74
C ASN A 89 1.42 -0.77 -11.01
N VAL A 90 1.60 -0.84 -9.70
CA VAL A 90 0.94 -1.86 -8.87
C VAL A 90 0.12 -1.18 -7.78
N THR A 91 -1.10 -1.67 -7.60
CA THR A 91 -1.95 -1.36 -6.45
C THR A 91 -2.43 -2.66 -5.84
N GLN A 92 -2.57 -2.69 -4.52
CA GLN A 92 -3.00 -3.86 -3.79
C GLN A 92 -3.98 -3.50 -2.66
N VAL A 93 -4.97 -4.35 -2.48
CA VAL A 93 -5.76 -4.42 -1.25
C VAL A 93 -5.39 -5.73 -0.54
N ILE A 94 -4.85 -5.60 0.66
CA ILE A 94 -4.38 -6.69 1.51
C ILE A 94 -5.38 -6.85 2.65
N ASN A 95 -6.19 -7.91 2.62
CA ASN A 95 -7.17 -8.21 3.65
C ASN A 95 -6.68 -9.38 4.50
N LEU A 96 -6.18 -9.09 5.70
CA LEU A 96 -5.68 -10.12 6.61
C LEU A 96 -6.79 -10.80 7.43
N ASN A 97 -8.02 -10.28 7.40
CA ASN A 97 -9.16 -10.97 8.01
C ASN A 97 -9.57 -12.20 7.18
N THR A 98 -9.52 -12.07 5.86
CA THR A 98 -9.84 -13.16 4.92
C THR A 98 -8.60 -13.84 4.34
N MET A 99 -7.41 -13.34 4.66
CA MET A 99 -6.14 -13.77 4.08
C MET A 99 -6.16 -13.74 2.55
N LYS A 100 -6.65 -12.64 1.99
CA LYS A 100 -6.74 -12.39 0.54
C LYS A 100 -5.97 -11.15 0.14
N VAL A 101 -5.36 -11.21 -1.05
CA VAL A 101 -4.78 -10.05 -1.73
C VAL A 101 -5.50 -9.84 -3.05
N TYR A 102 -5.80 -8.59 -3.38
CA TYR A 102 -6.35 -8.18 -4.66
C TYR A 102 -5.39 -7.17 -5.26
N SER A 103 -4.91 -7.42 -6.48
CA SER A 103 -3.91 -6.57 -7.13
C SER A 103 -4.43 -6.06 -8.46
N THR A 104 -4.20 -4.79 -8.74
CA THR A 104 -4.25 -4.25 -10.11
C THR A 104 -2.84 -3.93 -10.55
N ILE A 105 -2.43 -4.54 -11.65
CA ILE A 105 -1.11 -4.35 -12.27
C ILE A 105 -1.35 -3.70 -13.64
N ILE A 106 -0.67 -2.59 -13.90
CA ILE A 106 -0.74 -1.89 -15.18
C ILE A 106 0.68 -1.88 -15.78
N ASP A 107 0.83 -2.59 -16.89
CA ASP A 107 2.05 -2.65 -17.68
C ASP A 107 1.81 -1.93 -19.02
N GLY A 108 2.22 -0.65 -19.07
CA GLY A 108 1.96 0.24 -20.18
C GLY A 108 0.47 0.41 -20.47
N LYS A 109 -0.05 -0.32 -21.47
CA LYS A 109 -1.47 -0.29 -21.88
C LYS A 109 -2.28 -1.47 -21.34
N GLN A 110 -1.64 -2.50 -20.83
CA GLN A 110 -2.32 -3.69 -20.34
C GLN A 110 -2.66 -3.52 -18.86
N ARG A 111 -3.85 -3.99 -18.46
CA ARG A 111 -4.31 -3.98 -17.07
C ARG A 111 -4.71 -5.38 -16.66
N TYR A 112 -4.09 -5.88 -15.60
CA TYR A 112 -4.43 -7.15 -14.97
C TYR A 112 -5.07 -6.88 -13.62
N VAL A 113 -6.21 -7.51 -13.36
CA VAL A 113 -6.87 -7.50 -12.06
C VAL A 113 -6.88 -8.94 -11.58
N ILE A 114 -6.11 -9.21 -10.53
CA ILE A 114 -5.86 -10.58 -10.04
C ILE A 114 -6.09 -10.65 -8.54
N SER A 115 -6.48 -11.83 -8.07
CA SER A 115 -6.61 -12.14 -6.66
C SER A 115 -5.73 -13.31 -6.26
N GLY A 116 -5.46 -13.42 -4.96
CA GLY A 116 -4.71 -14.52 -4.40
C GLY A 116 -4.96 -14.73 -2.92
N ASN A 117 -4.44 -15.84 -2.42
CA ASN A 117 -4.38 -16.13 -0.99
C ASN A 117 -3.10 -15.56 -0.38
N ILE A 118 -3.18 -15.19 0.90
CA ILE A 118 -2.05 -14.79 1.72
C ILE A 118 -1.75 -15.93 2.69
N VAL A 119 -0.48 -16.31 2.81
CA VAL A 119 0.01 -17.17 3.90
C VAL A 119 1.08 -16.40 4.65
N ARG A 120 0.98 -16.27 5.97
CA ARG A 120 2.03 -15.67 6.78
C ARG A 120 3.14 -16.69 7.02
N GLU A 121 4.38 -16.33 6.71
CA GLU A 121 5.56 -17.13 7.06
C GLU A 121 6.05 -16.72 8.47
N LYS A 122 6.50 -17.70 9.25
CA LYS A 122 6.98 -17.53 10.63
C LYS A 122 8.40 -16.97 10.66
#